data_AF-A0A931X6W4-F1
#
_entry.id   AF-A0A931X6W4-F1
#
_cell.length_a   1.000
_cell.length_b   1.000
_cell.length_c   1.000
_cell.angle_alpha   90.00
_cell.angle_beta   90.00
_cell.angle_gamma   90.00
#
_symmetry.space_group_name_H-M   'P 1'
#
loop_
_entity.id
_entity.type
_entity.pdbx_description
1 polymer ?
#
loop_
_entity_poly.entity_id
_entity_poly.type
_entity_poly.pdbx_seq_one_letter_code
_entity_poly.pdbx_strand_id
1 'polypeptide(L)'
;MNASDARTLISRLAGQHVLIVGDVMLDHFLFGEVERISPEAPVPVVRFEREEYRLGGAANVAHNVQALGARPILVGVAGKDAAAGRLASEIESLGIARDGLVIAPDRCTTRKLRVVARRNQQVARIDYEADGAIEGATEQAVIDRIEREIARAAVVVMSDYLKGVVSRRVASRTIELAGRRRVAVLVDPKVPHVDYYAGATLVTPNHHEAEAVTLMRIRTDEDARRAARAFKQRVRSADVLITRGEHGMWLLEGDRDHALPATAREVSDVTGAGDTVVATIAAALAAGAPMPDAAWLANRAAGVVVAKFGASIVTPQELAVSCGASLR
;
A
#
# COMPACT_ATOMS: atom_id res chain seq x y z
N MET A 1 -11.47 20.55 4.83
CA MET A 1 -12.66 19.78 5.24
C MET A 1 -12.97 20.03 6.71
N ASN A 2 -14.24 20.23 7.09
CA ASN A 2 -14.67 20.33 8.49
C ASN A 2 -15.07 18.94 9.05
N ALA A 3 -15.32 18.84 10.36
CA ALA A 3 -15.64 17.58 11.02
C ALA A 3 -16.94 16.91 10.52
N SER A 4 -17.96 17.70 10.15
CA SER A 4 -19.23 17.17 9.64
C SER A 4 -19.08 16.55 8.26
N ASP A 5 -18.33 17.22 7.37
CA ASP A 5 -18.02 16.71 6.04
C ASP A 5 -17.17 15.45 6.12
N ALA A 6 -16.16 15.44 7.00
CA ALA A 6 -15.31 14.27 7.24
C ALA A 6 -16.12 13.07 7.74
N ARG A 7 -17.02 13.27 8.71
CA ARG A 7 -17.93 12.23 9.19
C ARG A 7 -18.78 11.65 8.06
N THR A 8 -19.36 12.52 7.24
CA THR A 8 -20.20 12.11 6.11
C THR A 8 -19.42 11.30 5.10
N LEU A 9 -18.19 11.72 4.76
CA LEU A 9 -17.31 10.98 3.87
C LEU A 9 -16.93 9.61 4.46
N ILE A 10 -16.52 9.57 5.73
CA ILE A 10 -16.13 8.32 6.41
C ILE A 10 -17.28 7.31 6.40
N SER A 11 -18.52 7.73 6.64
CA SER A 11 -19.69 6.85 6.55
C SER A 11 -19.95 6.31 5.13
N ARG A 12 -19.56 7.04 4.08
CA ARG A 12 -19.73 6.63 2.68
C ARG A 12 -18.65 5.69 2.17
N LEU A 13 -17.54 5.51 2.91
CA LEU A 13 -16.51 4.52 2.58
C LEU A 13 -17.06 3.09 2.64
N ALA A 14 -18.04 2.87 3.52
CA ALA A 14 -18.63 1.57 3.75
C ALA A 14 -19.20 0.97 2.45
N GLY A 15 -18.77 -0.25 2.12
CA GLY A 15 -19.27 -1.00 0.97
C GLY A 15 -18.69 -0.61 -0.40
N GLN A 16 -17.81 0.39 -0.47
CA GLN A 16 -17.19 0.80 -1.74
C GLN A 16 -16.18 -0.23 -2.25
N HIS A 17 -16.24 -0.57 -3.53
CA HIS A 17 -15.35 -1.59 -4.10
C HIS A 17 -14.05 -0.99 -4.62
N VAL A 18 -12.93 -1.45 -4.08
CA VAL A 18 -11.57 -1.08 -4.52
C VAL A 18 -10.87 -2.31 -5.06
N LEU A 19 -10.42 -2.28 -6.31
CA LEU A 19 -9.60 -3.34 -6.90
C LEU A 19 -8.13 -3.07 -6.59
N ILE A 20 -7.46 -3.97 -5.91
CA ILE A 20 -6.03 -3.89 -5.60
C ILE A 20 -5.31 -4.91 -6.47
N VAL A 21 -4.36 -4.45 -7.28
CA VAL A 21 -3.51 -5.28 -8.14
C VAL A 21 -2.07 -5.08 -7.69
N GLY A 22 -1.36 -6.14 -7.35
CA GLY A 22 0.06 -5.98 -7.03
C GLY A 22 0.71 -7.14 -6.33
N ASP A 23 1.89 -6.84 -5.82
CA ASP A 23 2.76 -7.80 -5.15
C ASP A 23 2.24 -8.08 -3.72
N VAL A 24 1.73 -9.29 -3.52
CA VAL A 24 1.28 -9.76 -2.19
C VAL A 24 2.44 -10.41 -1.45
N MET A 25 2.52 -10.21 -0.14
CA MET A 25 3.55 -10.83 0.67
C MET A 25 3.07 -11.19 2.07
N LEU A 26 3.72 -12.17 2.68
CA LEU A 26 3.51 -12.62 4.04
C LEU A 26 4.64 -12.10 4.93
N ASP A 27 4.34 -11.17 5.83
CA ASP A 27 5.27 -10.77 6.88
C ASP A 27 5.17 -11.79 8.03
N HIS A 28 6.25 -12.52 8.28
CA HIS A 28 6.32 -13.59 9.28
C HIS A 28 7.26 -13.16 10.40
N PHE A 29 6.78 -13.16 11.63
CA PHE A 29 7.57 -12.75 12.80
C PHE A 29 7.82 -13.95 13.69
N LEU A 30 9.08 -14.24 13.98
CA LEU A 30 9.48 -15.19 15.01
C LEU A 30 9.95 -14.40 16.23
N PHE A 31 9.24 -14.56 17.34
CA PHE A 31 9.60 -13.93 18.61
C PHE A 31 10.34 -14.92 19.50
N GLY A 32 11.40 -14.45 20.15
CA GLY A 32 12.16 -15.28 21.07
C GLY A 32 13.14 -14.52 21.95
N GLU A 33 13.88 -15.28 22.75
CA GLU A 33 14.85 -14.74 23.71
C GLU A 33 16.28 -15.06 23.29
N VAL A 34 17.16 -14.05 23.38
CA VAL A 34 18.60 -14.22 23.18
C VAL A 34 19.26 -14.32 24.55
N GLU A 35 19.58 -15.55 24.96
CA GLU A 35 20.22 -15.82 26.26
C GLU A 35 21.73 -16.08 26.14
N ARG A 36 22.20 -16.49 24.95
CA ARG A 36 23.60 -16.87 24.73
C ARG A 36 24.05 -16.64 23.29
N ILE A 37 25.37 -16.64 23.11
CA ILE A 37 26.02 -16.75 21.81
C ILE A 37 26.23 -18.24 21.48
N SER A 38 26.15 -18.59 20.20
CA SER A 38 26.38 -19.97 19.75
C SER A 38 27.84 -20.40 19.99
N PRO A 39 28.10 -21.63 20.46
CA PRO A 39 29.45 -22.17 20.54
C PRO A 39 30.03 -22.51 19.14
N GLU A 40 29.19 -22.58 18.10
CA GLU A 40 29.58 -22.95 16.74
C GLU A 40 30.00 -21.74 15.89
N ALA A 41 29.44 -20.56 16.17
CA ALA A 41 29.76 -19.32 15.47
C ALA A 41 29.40 -18.10 16.36
N PRO A 42 29.99 -16.91 16.16
CA PRO A 42 29.73 -15.71 16.96
C PRO A 42 28.39 -15.06 16.60
N VAL A 43 27.29 -15.82 16.67
CA VAL A 43 25.92 -15.41 16.37
C VAL A 43 25.01 -15.64 17.58
N PRO A 44 23.99 -14.80 17.80
CA PRO A 44 23.02 -15.00 18.88
C PRO A 44 22.18 -16.26 18.64
N VAL A 45 21.91 -17.02 19.71
CA VAL A 45 20.94 -18.11 19.68
C VAL A 45 19.61 -17.59 20.21
N VAL A 46 18.59 -17.64 19.35
CA VAL A 46 17.22 -17.23 19.70
C VAL A 46 16.42 -18.46 20.13
N ARG A 47 15.99 -18.51 21.39
CA ARG A 47 15.04 -19.52 21.87
C ARG A 47 13.63 -19.08 21.45
N PHE A 48 13.00 -19.87 20.58
CA PHE A 48 11.65 -19.59 20.08
C PHE A 48 10.61 -19.54 21.19
N GLU A 49 9.67 -18.59 21.09
CA GLU A 49 8.52 -18.47 21.99
C GLU A 49 7.19 -18.54 21.24
N ARG A 50 7.05 -17.75 20.18
CA ARG A 50 5.82 -17.62 19.40
C ARG A 50 6.10 -17.07 18.02
N GLU A 51 5.15 -17.24 17.12
CA GLU A 51 5.17 -16.62 15.80
C GLU A 51 3.88 -15.86 15.51
N GLU A 52 3.99 -14.86 14.63
CA GLU A 52 2.86 -14.11 14.10
C GLU A 52 2.99 -13.98 12.58
N TYR A 53 1.85 -13.92 11.91
CA TYR A 53 1.74 -13.67 10.48
C TYR A 53 0.96 -12.39 10.25
N ARG A 54 1.42 -11.57 9.31
CA ARG A 54 0.76 -10.33 8.91
C ARG A 54 0.76 -10.22 7.39
N LEU A 55 -0.26 -9.58 6.85
CA LEU A 55 -0.33 -9.26 5.43
C LEU A 55 0.62 -8.09 5.12
N GLY A 56 1.39 -8.21 4.05
CA GLY A 56 2.26 -7.16 3.53
C GLY A 56 1.96 -6.84 2.07
N GLY A 57 2.50 -5.73 1.58
CA GLY A 57 2.35 -5.31 0.18
C GLY A 57 0.90 -5.04 -0.21
N ALA A 58 0.53 -5.47 -1.41
CA ALA A 58 -0.84 -5.34 -1.91
C ALA A 58 -1.90 -5.96 -0.97
N ALA A 59 -1.54 -7.01 -0.22
CA ALA A 59 -2.44 -7.62 0.76
C ALA A 59 -2.65 -6.71 2.00
N ASN A 60 -1.65 -5.91 2.39
CA ASN A 60 -1.80 -4.91 3.45
C ASN A 60 -2.63 -3.70 3.00
N VAL A 61 -2.52 -3.30 1.73
CA VAL A 61 -3.41 -2.30 1.13
C VAL A 61 -4.86 -2.79 1.18
N ALA A 62 -5.11 -4.04 0.80
CA ALA A 62 -6.43 -4.66 0.88
C ALA A 62 -6.95 -4.72 2.33
N HIS A 63 -6.10 -5.04 3.29
CA HIS A 63 -6.43 -5.01 4.72
C HIS A 63 -6.83 -3.60 5.18
N ASN A 64 -6.10 -2.56 4.79
CA ASN A 64 -6.45 -1.17 5.12
C ASN A 64 -7.79 -0.74 4.51
N VAL A 65 -8.06 -1.12 3.25
CA VAL A 65 -9.37 -0.89 2.62
C VAL A 65 -10.49 -1.57 3.40
N GLN A 66 -10.31 -2.85 3.79
CA GLN A 66 -11.28 -3.59 4.60
C GLN A 66 -11.49 -2.94 5.97
N ALA A 67 -10.42 -2.52 6.65
CA ALA A 67 -10.46 -1.88 7.96
C ALA A 67 -11.24 -0.56 7.94
N LEU A 68 -11.18 0.18 6.84
CA LEU A 68 -11.97 1.40 6.59
C LEU A 68 -13.46 1.14 6.29
N GLY A 69 -13.87 -0.13 6.21
CA GLY A 69 -15.25 -0.55 5.90
C GLY A 69 -15.56 -0.68 4.41
N ALA A 70 -14.60 -0.36 3.53
CA ALA A 70 -14.71 -0.59 2.10
C ALA A 70 -14.52 -2.09 1.77
N ARG A 71 -14.79 -2.47 0.52
CA ARG A 71 -14.71 -3.86 0.02
C ARG A 71 -13.50 -4.01 -0.91
N PRO A 72 -12.39 -4.60 -0.44
CA PRO A 72 -11.25 -4.87 -1.30
C PRO A 72 -11.54 -6.04 -2.24
N ILE A 73 -11.04 -5.93 -3.47
CA ILE A 73 -10.92 -7.03 -4.42
C ILE A 73 -9.43 -7.18 -4.69
N LEU A 74 -8.79 -8.21 -4.15
CA LEU A 74 -7.34 -8.39 -4.23
C LEU A 74 -6.97 -9.29 -5.41
N VAL A 75 -6.07 -8.82 -6.27
CA VAL A 75 -5.45 -9.58 -7.35
C VAL A 75 -3.93 -9.55 -7.17
N GLY A 76 -3.34 -10.73 -7.03
CA GLY A 76 -1.90 -10.88 -6.82
C GLY A 76 -1.44 -12.28 -7.21
N VAL A 77 -0.14 -12.54 -7.04
CA VAL A 77 0.46 -13.84 -7.35
C VAL A 77 1.08 -14.45 -6.11
N ALA A 78 0.83 -15.72 -5.89
CA ALA A 78 1.48 -16.53 -4.86
C ALA A 78 2.11 -17.78 -5.47
N GLY A 79 3.10 -18.36 -4.78
CA GLY A 79 3.70 -19.62 -5.16
C GLY A 79 2.79 -20.83 -4.91
N LYS A 80 3.32 -22.03 -5.14
CA LYS A 80 2.68 -23.29 -4.71
C LYS A 80 3.40 -23.85 -3.48
N ASP A 81 3.36 -23.10 -2.39
CA ASP A 81 4.08 -23.41 -1.15
C ASP A 81 3.23 -23.19 0.11
N ALA A 82 3.78 -23.57 1.27
CA ALA A 82 3.09 -23.41 2.55
C ALA A 82 2.79 -21.93 2.89
N ALA A 83 3.65 -21.01 2.43
CA ALA A 83 3.45 -19.58 2.63
C ALA A 83 2.23 -19.07 1.83
N ALA A 84 1.95 -19.59 0.63
CA ALA A 84 0.72 -19.31 -0.10
C ALA A 84 -0.52 -19.73 0.67
N GLY A 85 -0.49 -20.93 1.27
CA GLY A 85 -1.58 -21.43 2.10
C GLY A 85 -1.85 -20.53 3.31
N ARG A 86 -0.79 -20.14 4.03
CA ARG A 86 -0.90 -19.20 5.15
C ARG A 86 -1.42 -17.83 4.70
N LEU A 87 -0.86 -17.27 3.63
CA LEU A 87 -1.29 -15.99 3.07
C LEU A 87 -2.79 -16.01 2.73
N ALA A 88 -3.28 -17.07 2.09
CA ALA A 88 -4.69 -17.23 1.78
C ALA A 88 -5.57 -17.28 3.03
N SER A 89 -5.15 -18.01 4.08
CA SER A 89 -5.88 -18.05 5.35
C SER A 89 -5.93 -16.70 6.06
N GLU A 90 -4.84 -15.92 6.05
CA GLU A 90 -4.81 -14.58 6.62
C GLU A 90 -5.69 -13.58 5.82
N ILE A 91 -5.84 -13.77 4.51
CA ILE A 91 -6.75 -12.96 3.68
C ILE A 91 -8.21 -13.33 3.97
N GLU A 92 -8.52 -14.63 4.05
CA GLU A 92 -9.89 -15.11 4.31
C GLU A 92 -10.37 -14.77 5.73
N SER A 93 -9.48 -14.76 6.72
CA SER A 93 -9.83 -14.38 8.10
C SER A 93 -10.32 -12.93 8.23
N LEU A 94 -9.95 -12.06 7.29
CA LEU A 94 -10.41 -10.68 7.17
C LEU A 94 -11.70 -10.54 6.35
N GLY A 95 -12.27 -11.65 5.85
CA GLY A 95 -13.44 -11.65 4.97
C GLY A 95 -13.15 -11.23 3.53
N ILE A 96 -11.87 -11.22 3.12
CA ILE A 96 -11.45 -10.91 1.76
C ILE A 96 -11.42 -12.21 0.94
N ALA A 97 -11.99 -12.19 -0.27
CA ALA A 97 -11.99 -13.37 -1.14
C ALA A 97 -10.59 -13.66 -1.67
N ARG A 98 -10.15 -14.93 -1.61
CA ARG A 98 -8.85 -15.37 -2.13
C ARG A 98 -8.81 -15.65 -3.64
N ASP A 99 -9.94 -15.58 -4.33
CA ASP A 99 -10.07 -15.99 -5.76
C ASP A 99 -9.21 -15.18 -6.74
N GLY A 100 -8.72 -14.01 -6.31
CA GLY A 100 -7.79 -13.20 -7.07
C GLY A 100 -6.31 -13.52 -6.83
N LEU A 101 -5.98 -14.46 -5.94
CA LEU A 101 -4.63 -15.01 -5.82
C LEU A 101 -4.37 -16.02 -6.93
N VAL A 102 -3.62 -15.59 -7.95
CA VAL A 102 -3.15 -16.46 -9.03
C VAL A 102 -1.96 -17.27 -8.53
N ILE A 103 -2.02 -18.60 -8.67
CA ILE A 103 -0.93 -19.48 -8.26
C ILE A 103 0.07 -19.62 -9.40
N ALA A 104 1.33 -19.31 -9.13
CA ALA A 104 2.48 -19.47 -10.01
C ALA A 104 3.40 -20.59 -9.47
N PRO A 105 3.31 -21.83 -9.97
CA PRO A 105 4.04 -22.97 -9.41
C PRO A 105 5.57 -22.80 -9.41
N ASP A 106 6.11 -22.05 -10.37
CA ASP A 106 7.55 -21.86 -10.57
C ASP A 106 8.13 -20.71 -9.72
N ARG A 107 7.34 -20.14 -8.81
CA ARG A 107 7.74 -19.04 -7.92
C ARG A 107 7.50 -19.41 -6.47
N CYS A 108 8.32 -18.86 -5.58
CA CYS A 108 8.00 -18.84 -4.16
C CYS A 108 7.06 -17.67 -3.85
N THR A 109 6.17 -17.86 -2.88
CA THR A 109 5.38 -16.77 -2.31
C THR A 109 6.31 -15.81 -1.58
N THR A 110 6.19 -14.52 -1.86
CA THR A 110 7.00 -13.50 -1.17
C THR A 110 6.73 -13.57 0.33
N ARG A 111 7.77 -13.86 1.11
CA ARG A 111 7.68 -13.95 2.58
C ARG A 111 8.87 -13.25 3.21
N LYS A 112 8.60 -12.35 4.15
CA LYS A 112 9.62 -11.63 4.90
C LYS A 112 9.63 -12.11 6.35
N LEU A 113 10.52 -13.03 6.67
CA LEU A 113 10.66 -13.60 8.00
C LEU A 113 11.58 -12.70 8.84
N ARG A 114 11.07 -12.16 9.94
CA ARG A 114 11.80 -11.31 10.89
C ARG A 114 11.96 -12.05 12.21
N VAL A 115 13.19 -12.19 12.67
CA VAL A 115 13.51 -12.74 13.98
C VAL A 115 13.62 -11.58 14.97
N VAL A 116 12.78 -11.58 16.00
CA VAL A 116 12.62 -10.48 16.94
C VAL A 116 12.93 -10.96 18.36
N ALA A 117 13.88 -10.29 19.02
CA ALA A 117 14.25 -10.52 20.41
C ALA A 117 13.42 -9.65 21.36
N ARG A 118 13.62 -9.84 22.68
CA ARG A 118 13.05 -8.99 23.74
C ARG A 118 13.24 -7.50 23.42
N ARG A 119 12.25 -6.68 23.80
CA ARG A 119 12.16 -5.23 23.49
C ARG A 119 12.02 -4.89 22.00
N ASN A 120 11.42 -5.79 21.20
CA ASN A 120 11.17 -5.60 19.77
C ASN A 120 12.44 -5.34 18.93
N GLN A 121 13.60 -5.82 19.38
CA GLN A 121 14.85 -5.71 18.62
C GLN A 121 14.88 -6.75 17.50
N GLN A 122 15.00 -6.32 16.25
CA GLN A 122 15.19 -7.25 15.13
C GLN A 122 16.62 -7.80 15.12
N VAL A 123 16.74 -9.12 15.14
CA VAL A 123 18.01 -9.86 15.12
C VAL A 123 18.43 -10.18 13.69
N ALA A 124 17.50 -10.66 12.88
CA ALA A 124 17.74 -11.05 11.51
C ALA A 124 16.46 -10.92 10.68
N ARG A 125 16.63 -10.80 9.36
CA ARG A 125 15.56 -10.89 8.38
C ARG A 125 15.94 -11.86 7.27
N ILE A 126 15.02 -12.73 6.89
CA ILE A 126 15.16 -13.69 5.80
C ILE A 126 14.04 -13.41 4.80
N ASP A 127 14.41 -12.99 3.60
CA ASP A 127 13.48 -12.69 2.52
C ASP A 127 13.43 -13.90 1.56
N TYR A 128 12.25 -14.46 1.38
CA TYR A 128 11.95 -15.48 0.38
C TYR A 128 11.23 -14.76 -0.76
N GLU A 129 11.88 -14.61 -1.91
CA GLU A 129 11.30 -13.87 -3.02
C GLU A 129 11.83 -14.32 -4.37
N ALA A 130 10.94 -14.21 -5.36
CA ALA A 130 11.27 -14.19 -6.78
C ALA A 130 10.86 -12.81 -7.30
N ASP A 131 11.81 -12.06 -7.85
CA ASP A 131 11.65 -10.65 -8.23
C ASP A 131 11.54 -10.41 -9.74
N GLY A 132 11.84 -11.42 -10.57
CA GLY A 132 11.61 -11.38 -12.02
C GLY A 132 10.14 -11.13 -12.36
N ALA A 133 9.85 -10.44 -13.47
CA ALA A 133 8.48 -10.22 -13.91
C ALA A 133 7.73 -11.55 -14.10
N ILE A 134 6.41 -11.56 -13.85
CA ILE A 134 5.58 -12.70 -14.27
C ILE A 134 5.42 -12.67 -15.80
N GLU A 135 5.39 -13.85 -16.40
CA GLU A 135 5.30 -14.01 -17.86
C GLU A 135 4.28 -15.11 -18.23
N GLY A 136 3.98 -15.20 -19.53
CA GLY A 136 3.19 -16.30 -20.09
C GLY A 136 1.81 -16.46 -19.46
N ALA A 137 1.50 -17.69 -19.04
CA ALA A 137 0.19 -18.06 -18.52
C ALA A 137 -0.17 -17.36 -17.18
N THR A 138 0.82 -17.15 -16.30
CA THR A 138 0.59 -16.46 -15.02
C THR A 138 0.24 -14.98 -15.26
N GLU A 139 0.99 -14.30 -16.12
CA GLU A 139 0.71 -12.92 -16.48
C GLU A 139 -0.69 -12.77 -17.12
N GLN A 140 -1.03 -13.69 -18.04
CA GLN A 140 -2.35 -13.70 -18.67
C GLN A 140 -3.47 -13.93 -17.64
N ALA A 141 -3.31 -14.87 -16.71
CA ALA A 141 -4.31 -15.15 -15.68
C ALA A 141 -4.55 -13.95 -14.75
N VAL A 142 -3.50 -13.17 -14.44
CA VAL A 142 -3.63 -11.90 -13.71
C VAL A 142 -4.43 -10.88 -14.52
N ILE A 143 -4.09 -10.68 -15.80
CA ILE A 143 -4.81 -9.74 -16.70
C ILE A 143 -6.28 -10.13 -16.83
N ASP A 144 -6.58 -11.42 -17.04
CA ASP A 144 -7.95 -11.91 -17.16
C ASP A 144 -8.75 -11.68 -15.88
N ARG A 145 -8.10 -11.84 -14.71
CA ARG A 145 -8.73 -11.53 -13.42
C ARG A 145 -9.02 -10.04 -13.29
N ILE A 146 -8.07 -9.17 -13.66
CA ILE A 146 -8.27 -7.71 -13.65
C ILE A 146 -9.46 -7.33 -14.54
N GLU A 147 -9.53 -7.87 -15.76
CA GLU A 147 -10.62 -7.59 -16.70
C GLU A 147 -12.00 -8.00 -16.16
N ARG A 148 -12.08 -9.12 -15.45
CA ARG A 148 -13.32 -9.56 -14.79
C ARG A 148 -13.71 -8.64 -13.63
N GLU A 149 -12.78 -8.34 -12.74
CA GLU A 149 -13.09 -7.65 -11.48
C GLU A 149 -13.26 -6.14 -11.63
N ILE A 150 -12.59 -5.52 -12.61
CA ILE A 150 -12.65 -4.06 -12.82
C ILE A 150 -14.06 -3.57 -13.16
N ALA A 151 -14.95 -4.46 -13.62
CA ALA A 151 -16.35 -4.12 -13.86
C ALA A 151 -17.13 -3.78 -12.57
N ARG A 152 -16.64 -4.22 -11.41
CA ARG A 152 -17.27 -4.02 -10.10
C ARG A 152 -16.56 -2.94 -9.26
N ALA A 153 -15.34 -2.56 -9.66
CA ALA A 153 -14.51 -1.64 -8.91
C ALA A 153 -14.86 -0.18 -9.22
N ALA A 154 -14.92 0.65 -8.18
CA ALA A 154 -15.04 2.11 -8.34
C ALA A 154 -13.68 2.78 -8.50
N VAL A 155 -12.62 2.16 -7.97
CA VAL A 155 -11.22 2.61 -8.04
C VAL A 155 -10.29 1.40 -8.15
N VAL A 156 -9.17 1.55 -8.86
CA VAL A 156 -8.07 0.57 -8.90
C VAL A 156 -6.85 1.14 -8.16
N VAL A 157 -6.19 0.29 -7.37
CA VAL A 157 -4.87 0.54 -6.78
C VAL A 157 -3.88 -0.45 -7.37
N MET A 158 -2.79 0.05 -7.92
CA MET A 158 -1.63 -0.73 -8.32
C MET A 158 -0.56 -0.58 -7.24
N SER A 159 -0.20 -1.68 -6.57
CA SER A 159 0.75 -1.69 -5.46
C SER A 159 2.01 -2.42 -5.88
N ASP A 160 3.03 -1.66 -6.29
CA ASP A 160 4.28 -2.18 -6.83
C ASP A 160 5.33 -2.30 -5.72
N TYR A 161 5.87 -3.52 -5.54
CA TYR A 161 6.96 -3.79 -4.61
C TYR A 161 8.17 -4.42 -5.30
N LEU A 162 8.23 -4.38 -6.64
CA LEU A 162 9.25 -5.04 -7.46
C LEU A 162 9.32 -6.55 -7.20
N LYS A 163 8.17 -7.23 -7.06
CA LYS A 163 8.10 -8.70 -6.93
C LYS A 163 7.49 -9.38 -8.16
N GLY A 164 7.31 -8.60 -9.23
CA GLY A 164 7.08 -9.09 -10.57
C GLY A 164 5.62 -9.11 -11.02
N VAL A 165 4.64 -8.91 -10.13
CA VAL A 165 3.21 -8.87 -10.52
C VAL A 165 2.92 -7.64 -11.36
N VAL A 166 3.49 -6.49 -10.99
CA VAL A 166 3.39 -5.24 -11.75
C VAL A 166 4.38 -5.27 -12.91
N SER A 167 4.13 -6.16 -13.88
CA SER A 167 4.83 -6.15 -15.16
C SER A 167 4.39 -4.95 -16.00
N ARG A 168 5.19 -4.58 -17.01
CA ARG A 168 4.81 -3.53 -17.97
C ARG A 168 3.45 -3.81 -18.63
N ARG A 169 3.16 -5.08 -18.92
CA ARG A 169 1.91 -5.49 -19.57
C ARG A 169 0.73 -5.44 -18.59
N VAL A 170 0.91 -5.92 -17.35
CA VAL A 170 -0.12 -5.81 -16.31
C VAL A 170 -0.47 -4.34 -16.05
N ALA A 171 0.54 -3.49 -15.88
CA ALA A 171 0.33 -2.06 -15.62
C ALA A 171 -0.40 -1.37 -16.78
N SER A 172 0.09 -1.52 -18.02
CA SER A 172 -0.53 -0.90 -19.19
C SER A 172 -1.95 -1.40 -19.45
N ARG A 173 -2.22 -2.71 -19.31
CA ARG A 173 -3.57 -3.27 -19.45
C ARG A 173 -4.52 -2.80 -18.35
N THR A 174 -4.04 -2.68 -17.11
CA THR A 174 -4.84 -2.15 -16.00
C THR A 174 -5.27 -0.71 -16.28
N ILE A 175 -4.33 0.16 -16.68
CA ILE A 175 -4.59 1.56 -17.01
C ILE A 175 -5.55 1.67 -18.20
N GLU A 176 -5.34 0.88 -19.25
CA GLU A 176 -6.20 0.88 -20.44
C GLU A 176 -7.64 0.45 -20.11
N LEU A 177 -7.82 -0.65 -19.37
CA LEU A 177 -9.13 -1.16 -18.97
C LEU A 177 -9.86 -0.16 -18.05
N ALA A 178 -9.14 0.46 -17.11
CA ALA A 178 -9.68 1.48 -16.23
C ALA A 178 -10.12 2.72 -17.00
N GLY A 179 -9.30 3.19 -17.95
CA GLY A 179 -9.60 4.33 -18.82
C GLY A 179 -10.89 4.14 -19.64
N ARG A 180 -11.08 2.94 -20.23
CA ARG A 180 -12.31 2.58 -20.96
C ARG A 180 -13.57 2.66 -20.09
N ARG A 181 -13.43 2.45 -18.78
CA ARG A 181 -14.52 2.46 -17.79
C ARG A 181 -14.60 3.76 -16.99
N ARG A 182 -13.67 4.70 -17.18
CA ARG A 182 -13.51 5.92 -16.38
C ARG A 182 -13.31 5.64 -14.88
N VAL A 183 -12.62 4.55 -14.57
CA VAL A 183 -12.23 4.18 -13.21
C VAL A 183 -10.87 4.78 -12.89
N ALA A 184 -10.72 5.41 -11.73
CA ALA A 184 -9.44 5.99 -11.32
C ALA A 184 -8.40 4.90 -11.02
N VAL A 185 -7.14 5.14 -11.41
CA VAL A 185 -6.01 4.26 -11.12
C VAL A 185 -5.01 5.00 -10.24
N LEU A 186 -4.81 4.48 -9.04
CA LEU A 186 -3.84 4.96 -8.07
C LEU A 186 -2.65 4.00 -8.10
N VAL A 187 -1.43 4.54 -8.06
CA VAL A 187 -0.22 3.72 -8.07
C VAL A 187 0.64 4.09 -6.87
N ASP A 188 0.97 3.09 -6.05
CA ASP A 188 2.10 3.15 -5.12
C ASP A 188 3.36 2.70 -5.87
N PRO A 189 4.26 3.63 -6.23
CA PRO A 189 5.26 3.38 -7.25
C PRO A 189 6.54 2.75 -6.69
N LYS A 190 7.30 2.15 -7.59
CA LYS A 190 8.74 1.92 -7.43
C LYS A 190 9.53 2.56 -8.55
N VAL A 191 10.66 3.17 -8.19
CA VAL A 191 11.52 3.98 -9.09
C VAL A 191 11.89 3.27 -10.39
N PRO A 192 12.26 1.96 -10.40
CA PRO A 192 12.61 1.27 -11.63
C PRO A 192 11.45 1.16 -12.66
N HIS A 193 10.21 1.24 -12.20
CA HIS A 193 9.01 1.03 -13.00
C HIS A 193 8.26 2.33 -13.34
N VAL A 194 8.87 3.49 -13.14
CA VAL A 194 8.26 4.80 -13.40
C VAL A 194 7.61 4.92 -14.79
N ASP A 195 8.19 4.29 -15.80
CA ASP A 195 7.66 4.28 -17.17
C ASP A 195 6.43 3.39 -17.39
N TYR A 196 6.02 2.60 -16.40
CA TYR A 196 4.87 1.69 -16.49
C TYR A 196 3.57 2.41 -16.15
N TYR A 197 3.65 3.52 -15.42
CA TYR A 197 2.48 4.17 -14.80
C TYR A 197 1.89 5.31 -15.63
N ALA A 198 2.33 5.46 -16.89
CA ALA A 198 1.82 6.50 -17.78
C ALA A 198 0.30 6.36 -17.98
N GLY A 199 -0.44 7.44 -17.72
CA GLY A 199 -1.90 7.45 -17.75
C GLY A 199 -2.59 7.12 -16.42
N ALA A 200 -1.85 6.83 -15.35
CA ALA A 200 -2.43 6.70 -14.01
C ALA A 200 -3.10 8.00 -13.55
N THR A 201 -4.17 7.89 -12.77
CA THR A 201 -4.87 9.04 -12.18
C THR A 201 -4.02 9.70 -11.11
N LEU A 202 -3.44 8.91 -10.20
CA LEU A 202 -2.59 9.41 -9.12
C LEU A 202 -1.40 8.48 -8.94
N VAL A 203 -0.22 9.04 -8.71
CA VAL A 203 0.96 8.30 -8.28
C VAL A 203 1.43 8.86 -6.94
N THR A 204 1.70 7.98 -5.97
CA THR A 204 1.92 8.35 -4.56
C THR A 204 3.36 8.06 -4.08
N PRO A 205 4.41 8.62 -4.70
CA PRO A 205 5.77 8.35 -4.25
C PRO A 205 6.00 8.90 -2.84
N ASN A 206 6.89 8.27 -2.08
CA ASN A 206 7.52 8.97 -0.96
C ASN A 206 8.57 9.97 -1.47
N HIS A 207 9.02 10.87 -0.59
CA HIS A 207 10.00 11.88 -0.95
C HIS A 207 11.30 11.26 -1.50
N HIS A 208 11.82 10.15 -0.95
CA HIS A 208 13.03 9.51 -1.50
C HIS A 208 12.82 8.98 -2.93
N GLU A 209 11.67 8.37 -3.21
CA GLU A 209 11.31 7.92 -4.56
C GLU A 209 11.18 9.12 -5.52
N ALA A 210 10.57 10.22 -5.06
CA ALA A 210 10.45 11.44 -5.85
C ALA A 210 11.82 12.10 -6.10
N GLU A 211 12.69 12.16 -5.10
CA GLU A 211 14.06 12.67 -5.23
C GLU A 211 14.87 11.82 -6.23
N ALA A 212 14.75 10.50 -6.16
CA ALA A 212 15.46 9.58 -7.05
C ALA A 212 15.05 9.74 -8.52
N VAL A 213 13.77 10.01 -8.77
CA VAL A 213 13.21 10.17 -10.13
C VAL A 213 13.49 11.55 -10.70
N THR A 214 13.40 12.59 -9.87
CA THR A 214 13.53 14.00 -10.33
C THR A 214 14.96 14.53 -10.22
N LEU A 215 15.82 13.85 -9.46
CA LEU A 215 17.15 14.32 -9.05
C LEU A 215 17.11 15.66 -8.29
N MET A 216 15.97 16.00 -7.68
CA MET A 216 15.79 17.20 -6.86
C MET A 216 15.72 16.79 -5.40
N ARG A 217 16.40 17.52 -4.50
CA ARG A 217 16.23 17.34 -3.05
C ARG A 217 14.94 18.00 -2.58
N ILE A 218 14.22 17.35 -1.67
CA ILE A 218 12.95 17.84 -1.12
C ILE A 218 13.13 18.13 0.37
N ARG A 219 13.29 19.42 0.72
CA ARG A 219 13.45 19.87 2.11
C ARG A 219 12.37 20.87 2.52
N THR A 220 11.81 21.59 1.55
CA THR A 220 10.79 22.61 1.77
C THR A 220 9.51 22.31 0.99
N ASP A 221 8.46 23.07 1.27
CA ASP A 221 7.23 23.06 0.48
C ASP A 221 7.46 23.48 -0.97
N GLU A 222 8.34 24.46 -1.20
CA GLU A 222 8.71 24.90 -2.54
C GLU A 222 9.48 23.82 -3.31
N ASP A 223 10.37 23.07 -2.63
CA ASP A 223 11.05 21.93 -3.26
C ASP A 223 10.05 20.83 -3.64
N ALA A 224 9.10 20.52 -2.73
CA ALA A 224 8.07 19.52 -2.99
C ALA A 224 7.19 19.92 -4.17
N ARG A 225 6.82 21.19 -4.28
CA ARG A 225 6.10 21.76 -5.43
C ARG A 225 6.82 21.52 -6.74
N ARG A 226 8.11 21.87 -6.80
CA ARG A 226 8.94 21.71 -8.00
C ARG A 226 9.13 20.24 -8.35
N ALA A 227 9.43 19.41 -7.35
CA ALA A 227 9.60 17.97 -7.52
C ALA A 227 8.30 17.31 -7.99
N ALA A 228 7.14 17.66 -7.46
CA ALA A 228 5.85 17.11 -7.89
C ALA A 228 5.57 17.38 -9.38
N ARG A 229 5.86 18.59 -9.85
CA ARG A 229 5.72 18.96 -11.28
C ARG A 229 6.68 18.18 -12.17
N ALA A 230 7.95 18.08 -11.79
CA ALA A 230 8.94 17.30 -12.52
C ALA A 230 8.60 15.80 -12.54
N PHE A 231 8.18 15.24 -11.39
CA PHE A 231 7.79 13.85 -11.25
C PHE A 231 6.57 13.53 -12.12
N LYS A 232 5.53 14.38 -12.07
CA LYS A 232 4.33 14.23 -12.90
C LYS A 232 4.68 14.19 -14.39
N GLN A 233 5.56 15.07 -14.86
CA GLN A 233 6.03 15.06 -16.25
C GLN A 233 6.78 13.77 -16.60
N ARG A 234 7.66 13.31 -15.71
CA ARG A 234 8.46 12.09 -15.91
C ARG A 234 7.60 10.82 -15.96
N VAL A 235 6.58 10.73 -15.12
CA VAL A 235 5.71 9.55 -15.00
C VAL A 235 4.52 9.60 -15.96
N ARG A 236 4.10 10.81 -16.36
CA ARG A 236 2.93 11.08 -17.21
C ARG A 236 1.62 10.62 -16.55
N SER A 237 1.47 10.91 -15.25
CA SER A 237 0.21 10.75 -14.51
C SER A 237 -0.63 12.03 -14.54
N ALA A 238 -1.91 11.92 -14.19
CA ALA A 238 -2.78 13.10 -14.05
C ALA A 238 -2.44 13.90 -12.78
N ASP A 239 -2.27 13.22 -11.65
CA ASP A 239 -1.95 13.81 -10.35
C ASP A 239 -0.74 13.12 -9.70
N VAL A 240 -0.12 13.80 -8.74
CA VAL A 240 0.99 13.27 -7.91
C VAL A 240 0.79 13.68 -6.46
N LEU A 241 0.94 12.74 -5.52
CA LEU A 241 0.96 12.99 -4.08
C LEU A 241 2.29 12.53 -3.49
N ILE A 242 3.15 13.47 -3.12
CA ILE A 242 4.44 13.15 -2.48
C ILE A 242 4.23 13.06 -0.96
N THR A 243 4.54 11.90 -0.36
CA THR A 243 4.57 11.74 1.10
C THR A 243 5.95 12.11 1.66
N ARG A 244 5.97 12.95 2.70
CA ARG A 244 7.19 13.62 3.22
C ARG A 244 7.38 13.40 4.73
N GLY A 245 6.92 12.26 5.26
CA GLY A 245 7.06 11.92 6.67
C GLY A 245 6.52 13.02 7.60
N GLU A 246 7.37 13.55 8.48
CA GLU A 246 7.04 14.61 9.43
C GLU A 246 6.59 15.93 8.78
N HIS A 247 6.88 16.16 7.50
CA HIS A 247 6.42 17.33 6.76
C HIS A 247 5.04 17.12 6.08
N GLY A 248 4.39 15.98 6.33
CA GLY A 248 3.07 15.64 5.79
C GLY A 248 3.14 15.24 4.33
N MET A 249 2.29 15.82 3.49
CA MET A 249 2.21 15.50 2.06
C MET A 249 2.08 16.75 1.18
N TRP A 250 2.46 16.60 -0.08
CA TRP A 250 2.23 17.58 -1.13
C TRP A 250 1.44 16.95 -2.27
N LEU A 251 0.24 17.47 -2.55
CA LEU A 251 -0.58 17.04 -3.68
C LEU A 251 -0.47 18.06 -4.82
N LEU A 252 -0.18 17.57 -6.02
CA LEU A 252 -0.36 18.27 -7.28
C LEU A 252 -1.55 17.65 -8.01
N GLU A 253 -2.71 18.31 -7.94
CA GLU A 253 -3.96 17.92 -8.61
C GLU A 253 -4.09 18.73 -9.92
N GLY A 254 -3.91 18.09 -11.07
CA GLY A 254 -3.73 18.82 -12.32
C GLY A 254 -2.52 19.77 -12.19
N ASP A 255 -2.77 21.07 -12.19
CA ASP A 255 -1.76 22.11 -11.98
C ASP A 255 -1.89 22.84 -10.63
N ARG A 256 -2.85 22.41 -9.80
CA ARG A 256 -3.16 22.98 -8.47
C ARG A 256 -2.35 22.29 -7.38
N ASP A 257 -1.73 23.11 -6.56
CA ASP A 257 -0.92 22.65 -5.42
C ASP A 257 -1.73 22.66 -4.12
N HIS A 258 -1.59 21.60 -3.32
CA HIS A 258 -2.17 21.49 -2.00
C HIS A 258 -1.13 21.00 -1.00
N ALA A 259 -0.81 21.85 -0.02
CA ALA A 259 0.02 21.49 1.12
C ALA A 259 -0.85 20.80 2.20
N LEU A 260 -0.41 19.63 2.65
CA LEU A 260 -1.09 18.85 3.69
C LEU A 260 -0.10 18.61 4.85
N PRO A 261 0.01 19.52 5.83
CA PRO A 261 0.94 19.38 6.95
C PRO A 261 0.69 18.09 7.75
N ALA A 262 1.74 17.48 8.31
CA ALA A 262 1.60 16.28 9.12
C ALA A 262 0.67 16.51 10.31
N THR A 263 -0.11 15.49 10.65
CA THR A 263 -1.09 15.57 11.76
C THR A 263 -0.66 14.77 12.98
N ALA A 264 0.32 13.86 12.84
CA ALA A 264 0.87 13.10 13.95
C ALA A 264 1.64 14.01 14.91
N ARG A 265 1.44 13.82 16.21
CA ARG A 265 2.23 14.48 17.27
C ARG A 265 3.38 13.61 17.76
N GLU A 266 3.20 12.29 17.68
CA GLU A 266 4.18 11.28 18.09
C GLU A 266 4.28 10.22 16.98
N VAL A 267 5.51 9.82 16.64
CA VAL A 267 5.81 8.81 15.62
C VAL A 267 6.45 7.61 16.31
N SER A 268 5.80 6.47 16.23
CA SER A 268 6.28 5.19 16.77
C SER A 268 6.89 4.32 15.68
N ASP A 269 6.15 4.08 14.59
CA ASP A 269 6.58 3.25 13.48
C ASP A 269 5.98 3.76 12.16
N VAL A 270 6.80 3.89 11.12
CA VAL A 270 6.36 4.36 9.79
C VAL A 270 6.04 3.22 8.83
N THR A 271 6.21 1.97 9.27
CA THR A 271 5.96 0.77 8.46
C THR A 271 4.50 0.71 8.01
N GLY A 272 4.27 0.62 6.70
CA GLY A 272 2.91 0.50 6.13
C GLY A 272 2.10 1.82 6.08
N ALA A 273 2.70 2.96 6.44
CA ALA A 273 2.02 4.26 6.35
C ALA A 273 1.64 4.61 4.89
N GLY A 274 2.50 4.26 3.93
CA GLY A 274 2.22 4.43 2.49
C GLY A 274 1.00 3.63 2.03
N ASP A 275 0.91 2.35 2.43
CA ASP A 275 -0.25 1.49 2.14
C ASP A 275 -1.55 2.09 2.70
N THR A 276 -1.49 2.65 3.91
CA THR A 276 -2.64 3.33 4.54
C THR A 276 -3.06 4.57 3.74
N VAL A 277 -2.10 5.37 3.27
CA VAL A 277 -2.36 6.55 2.46
C VAL A 277 -3.09 6.17 1.18
N VAL A 278 -2.52 5.25 0.38
CA VAL A 278 -3.12 4.88 -0.91
C VAL A 278 -4.48 4.18 -0.73
N ALA A 279 -4.64 3.33 0.30
CA ALA A 279 -5.91 2.69 0.63
C ALA A 279 -6.99 3.72 1.01
N THR A 280 -6.63 4.73 1.80
CA THR A 280 -7.58 5.76 2.25
C THR A 280 -8.03 6.64 1.09
N ILE A 281 -7.11 7.04 0.21
CA ILE A 281 -7.45 7.80 -1.00
C ILE A 281 -8.36 6.96 -1.89
N ALA A 282 -8.03 5.70 -2.12
CA ALA A 282 -8.83 4.81 -2.95
C ALA A 282 -10.26 4.67 -2.43
N ALA A 283 -10.43 4.43 -1.12
CA ALA A 283 -11.75 4.33 -0.50
C ALA A 283 -12.54 5.65 -0.59
N ALA A 284 -11.88 6.79 -0.36
CA ALA A 284 -12.52 8.11 -0.44
C ALA A 284 -12.95 8.48 -1.87
N LEU A 285 -12.11 8.23 -2.86
CA LEU A 285 -12.45 8.42 -4.27
C LEU A 285 -13.58 7.49 -4.71
N ALA A 286 -13.57 6.24 -4.25
CA ALA A 286 -14.65 5.28 -4.49
C ALA A 286 -15.98 5.76 -3.88
N ALA A 287 -15.92 6.47 -2.74
CA ALA A 287 -17.06 7.14 -2.12
C ALA A 287 -17.46 8.47 -2.81
N GLY A 288 -16.80 8.85 -3.90
CA GLY A 288 -17.09 10.05 -4.69
C GLY A 288 -16.48 11.34 -4.15
N ALA A 289 -15.50 11.27 -3.25
CA ALA A 289 -14.79 12.46 -2.79
C ALA A 289 -13.93 13.08 -3.91
N PRO A 290 -13.77 14.41 -3.95
CA PRO A 290 -12.75 15.03 -4.79
C PRO A 290 -11.34 14.70 -4.27
N MET A 291 -10.33 14.76 -5.15
CA MET A 291 -8.95 14.35 -4.83
C MET A 291 -8.35 15.09 -3.61
N PRO A 292 -8.51 16.42 -3.44
CA PRO A 292 -7.96 17.12 -2.28
C PRO A 292 -8.56 16.65 -0.96
N ASP A 293 -9.85 16.29 -0.96
CA ASP A 293 -10.56 15.77 0.21
C ASP A 293 -10.12 14.34 0.55
N ALA A 294 -9.91 13.51 -0.47
CA ALA A 294 -9.35 12.17 -0.32
C ALA A 294 -7.92 12.20 0.25
N ALA A 295 -7.06 13.09 -0.27
CA ALA A 295 -5.70 13.28 0.22
C ALA A 295 -5.66 13.87 1.64
N TRP A 296 -6.58 14.79 1.96
CA TRP A 296 -6.73 15.32 3.32
C TRP A 296 -7.09 14.22 4.32
N LEU A 297 -8.04 13.35 3.97
CA LEU A 297 -8.44 12.22 4.82
C LEU A 297 -7.29 11.20 4.99
N ALA A 298 -6.56 10.92 3.91
CA ALA A 298 -5.39 10.05 3.94
C ALA A 298 -4.27 10.57 4.85
N ASN A 299 -4.09 11.89 4.93
CA ASN A 299 -3.15 12.51 5.86
C ASN A 299 -3.55 12.33 7.32
N ARG A 300 -4.85 12.39 7.62
CA ARG A 300 -5.38 12.06 8.95
C ARG A 300 -5.20 10.59 9.29
N ALA A 301 -5.43 9.70 8.34
CA ALA A 301 -5.22 8.26 8.49
C ALA A 301 -3.75 7.92 8.74
N ALA A 302 -2.84 8.46 7.94
CA ALA A 302 -1.39 8.33 8.11
C ALA A 302 -0.97 8.77 9.52
N GLY A 303 -1.47 9.92 9.99
CA GLY A 303 -1.17 10.43 11.32
C GLY A 303 -1.62 9.51 12.47
N VAL A 304 -2.68 8.72 12.26
CA VAL A 304 -3.15 7.73 13.25
C VAL A 304 -2.27 6.48 13.25
N VAL A 305 -1.93 5.95 12.07
CA VAL A 305 -1.20 4.68 11.98
C VAL A 305 0.27 4.82 12.38
N VAL A 306 0.90 5.97 12.12
CA VAL A 306 2.31 6.18 12.52
C VAL A 306 2.50 6.30 14.03
N ALA A 307 1.43 6.56 14.77
CA ALA A 307 1.43 6.57 16.24
C ALA A 307 1.28 5.16 16.84
N LYS A 308 1.07 4.13 16.01
CA LYS A 308 0.92 2.72 16.40
C LYS A 308 2.17 1.92 16.00
N PHE A 309 2.36 0.74 16.59
CA PHE A 309 3.51 -0.12 16.31
C PHE A 309 3.23 -1.13 15.19
N GLY A 310 4.13 -1.25 14.22
CA GLY A 310 4.00 -2.13 13.06
C GLY A 310 3.07 -1.58 11.97
N ALA A 311 2.92 -2.34 10.87
CA ALA A 311 1.94 -2.08 9.79
C ALA A 311 0.51 -2.12 10.33
N SER A 312 0.09 -1.01 10.94
CA SER A 312 -1.16 -0.86 11.65
C SER A 312 -2.26 -0.38 10.72
N ILE A 313 -3.49 -0.68 11.07
CA ILE A 313 -4.69 -0.22 10.37
C ILE A 313 -5.34 0.97 11.10
N VAL A 314 -6.21 1.67 10.38
CA VAL A 314 -7.10 2.69 10.95
C VAL A 314 -8.56 2.30 10.72
N THR A 315 -9.37 2.38 11.78
CA THR A 315 -10.81 2.14 11.71
C THR A 315 -11.57 3.44 11.40
N PRO A 316 -12.82 3.38 10.90
CA PRO A 316 -13.66 4.56 10.68
C PRO A 316 -13.82 5.43 11.94
N GLN A 317 -13.93 4.80 13.11
CA GLN A 317 -14.06 5.48 14.39
C GLN A 317 -12.79 6.26 14.74
N GLU A 318 -11.62 5.63 14.65
CA GLU A 318 -10.35 6.30 14.90
C GLU A 318 -10.10 7.44 13.91
N LEU A 319 -10.44 7.22 12.64
CA LEU A 319 -10.32 8.23 11.60
C LEU A 319 -11.27 9.42 11.86
N ALA A 320 -12.50 9.17 12.29
CA ALA A 320 -13.45 10.21 12.66
C ALA A 320 -12.92 11.04 13.84
N VAL A 321 -12.41 10.39 14.89
CA VAL A 321 -11.79 11.06 16.04
C VAL A 321 -10.61 11.94 15.61
N SER A 322 -9.73 11.44 14.73
CA SER A 322 -8.61 12.21 14.16
C SER A 322 -9.06 13.44 13.36
N CYS A 323 -10.27 13.39 12.79
CA CYS A 323 -10.89 14.52 12.08
C CYS A 323 -11.67 15.48 12.99
N GLY A 324 -11.71 15.24 14.31
CA GLY A 324 -12.53 16.00 15.26
C GLY A 324 -14.02 15.69 15.17
N ALA A 325 -14.37 14.51 14.65
CA ALA A 325 -15.73 14.02 14.48
C ALA A 325 -16.03 12.81 15.39
N SER A 326 -17.31 12.48 15.56
CA SER A 326 -17.77 11.27 16.24
C SER A 326 -18.77 10.51 15.35
N LEU A 327 -18.58 9.21 15.19
CA LEU A 327 -19.56 8.32 14.55
C LEU A 327 -20.53 7.84 15.64
N ARG A 328 -21.84 7.91 15.36
CA ARG A 328 -22.88 7.36 16.24
C ARG A 328 -22.99 5.86 16.06
#